data_AF-A0A552UUW3-F1
#
_entry.id   AF-A0A552UUW3-F1
#
_cell.length_a   1.000
_cell.length_b   1.000
_cell.length_c   1.000
_cell.angle_alpha   90.00
_cell.angle_beta   90.00
_cell.angle_gamma   90.00
#
_symmetry.space_group_name_H-M   'P 1'
#
loop_
_entity.id
_entity.type
_entity.pdbx_description
1 polymer ?
#
loop_
_entity_poly.entity_id
_entity_poly.type
_entity_poly.pdbx_seq_one_letter_code
_entity_poly.pdbx_strand_id
1 'polypeptide(L)'
;MNTVKRNLFLILFALWAGFLTNCQNPSSQEAKSKSQEELTGAWTMVKESGGEYVLVDCGDGIETIELTADSILYKGIMEETGNKIDHLASSGDTTAIYIDSAGTSYYKFVRTDKQSGVSKWLIKEGEGPEVERFFVDKAHLATIRKSKGTASDCGTNTDDPADDSFIIGNSSLSASIEGGNCISIKDKNGNMQFERCLEEGNIVELRKVKGDFLPLTFMNGPYSMDADFILIGKNWIAKSITFYKHTPEGDLKTTKEIDVSLKDFDFGSVAEKFE
;
A
#
# COMPACT_ATOMS: atom_id res chain seq x y z
N MET A 1 -27.72 -91.15 -43.76
CA MET A 1 -27.30 -90.41 -44.98
C MET A 1 -26.98 -88.98 -44.53
N ASN A 2 -25.72 -88.63 -44.23
CA ASN A 2 -24.64 -88.23 -45.16
C ASN A 2 -25.10 -87.04 -46.04
N THR A 3 -24.45 -85.88 -46.16
CA THR A 3 -23.13 -85.36 -45.75
C THR A 3 -23.14 -83.85 -46.09
N VAL A 4 -22.81 -82.94 -45.17
CA VAL A 4 -21.58 -82.08 -45.12
C VAL A 4 -21.13 -81.39 -46.43
N LYS A 5 -21.08 -80.04 -46.43
CA LYS A 5 -19.90 -79.16 -46.64
C LYS A 5 -20.36 -77.67 -46.61
N ARG A 6 -19.99 -76.78 -45.67
CA ARG A 6 -18.70 -76.23 -45.18
C ARG A 6 -18.21 -74.99 -45.97
N ASN A 7 -18.25 -73.82 -45.30
CA ASN A 7 -17.43 -72.59 -45.38
C ASN A 7 -17.87 -71.76 -44.14
N LEU A 8 -17.15 -71.54 -43.02
CA LEU A 8 -15.79 -71.04 -42.74
C LEU A 8 -15.56 -69.67 -43.44
N PHE A 9 -15.35 -68.52 -42.80
CA PHE A 9 -14.59 -68.17 -41.59
C PHE A 9 -15.09 -66.82 -40.99
N LEU A 10 -15.20 -66.76 -39.65
CA LEU A 10 -14.70 -65.70 -38.73
C LEU A 10 -15.04 -64.21 -38.93
N ILE A 11 -15.80 -63.63 -37.98
CA ILE A 11 -15.47 -62.35 -37.33
C ILE A 11 -15.71 -62.49 -35.81
N LEU A 12 -14.70 -62.05 -35.05
CA LEU A 12 -14.49 -62.21 -33.60
C LEU A 12 -15.60 -61.64 -32.71
N PHE A 13 -15.88 -62.38 -31.64
CA PHE A 13 -16.32 -61.84 -30.35
C PHE A 13 -15.15 -61.13 -29.64
N ALA A 14 -15.34 -59.89 -29.23
CA ALA A 14 -14.61 -59.25 -28.13
C ALA A 14 -15.64 -58.39 -27.35
N LEU A 15 -16.13 -58.81 -26.19
CA LEU A 15 -15.54 -58.74 -24.84
C LEU A 15 -15.42 -57.30 -24.30
N TRP A 16 -16.08 -57.12 -23.14
CA TRP A 16 -15.85 -56.18 -22.04
C TRP A 16 -16.66 -54.88 -21.99
N ALA A 17 -17.76 -54.98 -21.23
CA ALA A 17 -18.15 -53.94 -20.29
C ALA A 17 -17.02 -53.68 -19.29
N GLY A 18 -16.75 -52.41 -19.00
CA GLY A 18 -15.87 -52.01 -17.92
C GLY A 18 -15.19 -50.67 -18.18
N PHE A 19 -15.39 -49.75 -17.25
CA PHE A 19 -14.68 -48.48 -17.07
C PHE A 19 -15.18 -47.27 -17.87
N LEU A 20 -16.19 -46.63 -17.27
CA LEU A 20 -16.15 -45.19 -17.06
C LEU A 20 -14.88 -44.84 -16.27
N THR A 21 -13.74 -44.68 -16.94
CA THR A 21 -12.59 -43.96 -16.38
C THR A 21 -12.71 -42.52 -16.79
N ASN A 22 -13.16 -41.74 -15.81
CA ASN A 22 -12.84 -40.34 -15.64
C ASN A 22 -11.34 -40.14 -15.96
N CYS A 23 -11.01 -39.58 -17.11
CA CYS A 23 -9.64 -39.15 -17.43
C CYS A 23 -9.35 -37.87 -16.62
N GLN A 24 -9.15 -38.02 -15.31
CA GLN A 24 -8.33 -37.07 -14.57
C GLN A 24 -6.90 -37.27 -15.03
N ASN A 25 -6.47 -36.39 -15.94
CA ASN A 25 -5.11 -36.29 -16.40
C ASN A 25 -4.20 -36.00 -15.18
N PRO A 26 -3.34 -36.93 -14.72
CA PRO A 26 -2.54 -36.75 -13.51
C PRO A 26 -1.55 -35.58 -13.64
N SER A 27 -1.18 -35.23 -14.88
CA SER A 27 -0.22 -34.16 -15.15
C SER A 27 -0.72 -32.75 -14.84
N SER A 28 -2.05 -32.51 -14.87
CA SER A 28 -2.61 -31.20 -14.55
C SER A 28 -2.70 -30.94 -13.05
N GLN A 29 -2.80 -32.00 -12.24
CA GLN A 29 -2.76 -31.89 -10.78
C GLN A 29 -1.33 -31.79 -10.25
N GLU A 30 -0.37 -32.55 -10.81
CA GLU A 30 1.05 -32.41 -10.44
C GLU A 30 1.61 -31.02 -10.82
N ALA A 31 1.31 -30.51 -12.01
CA ALA A 31 1.76 -29.19 -12.44
C ALA A 31 1.12 -28.04 -11.64
N LYS A 32 -0.18 -28.15 -11.28
CA LYS A 32 -0.85 -27.19 -10.39
C LYS A 32 -0.27 -27.20 -8.98
N SER A 33 0.02 -28.39 -8.42
CA SER A 33 0.58 -28.47 -7.05
C SER A 33 2.01 -27.90 -6.98
N LYS A 34 2.82 -28.15 -8.02
CA LYS A 34 4.21 -27.71 -8.05
C LYS A 34 4.36 -26.21 -8.30
N SER A 35 3.50 -25.61 -9.12
CA SER A 35 3.48 -24.14 -9.30
C SER A 35 2.94 -23.43 -8.06
N GLN A 36 1.99 -24.02 -7.35
CA GLN A 36 1.44 -23.43 -6.13
C GLN A 36 2.42 -23.50 -4.94
N GLU A 37 3.20 -24.57 -4.81
CA GLU A 37 4.29 -24.66 -3.82
C GLU A 37 5.39 -23.62 -4.06
N GLU A 38 5.75 -23.34 -5.32
CA GLU A 38 6.77 -22.34 -5.66
C GLU A 38 6.32 -20.89 -5.37
N LEU A 39 5.01 -20.63 -5.30
CA LEU A 39 4.44 -19.31 -5.05
C LEU A 39 4.17 -19.03 -3.57
N THR A 40 3.94 -20.08 -2.79
CA THR A 40 3.51 -19.97 -1.39
C THR A 40 4.63 -19.39 -0.53
N GLY A 41 4.28 -18.44 0.35
CA GLY A 41 5.21 -17.83 1.28
C GLY A 41 5.22 -16.30 1.21
N ALA A 42 6.21 -15.72 1.87
CA ALA A 42 6.37 -14.28 1.97
C ALA A 42 7.34 -13.75 0.90
N TRP A 43 6.93 -12.68 0.27
CA TRP A 43 7.59 -11.96 -0.80
C TRP A 43 7.76 -10.50 -0.38
N THR A 44 8.95 -9.96 -0.51
CA THR A 44 9.26 -8.58 -0.09
C THR A 44 9.58 -7.73 -1.31
N MET A 45 8.99 -6.53 -1.38
CA MET A 45 9.15 -5.66 -2.54
C MET A 45 10.59 -5.17 -2.66
N VAL A 46 11.10 -5.18 -3.90
CA VAL A 46 12.42 -4.65 -4.28
C VAL A 46 12.26 -3.69 -5.45
N LYS A 47 13.20 -2.75 -5.57
CA LYS A 47 13.27 -1.83 -6.72
C LYS A 47 14.45 -2.16 -7.60
N GLU A 48 14.27 -1.99 -8.90
CA GLU A 48 15.39 -2.03 -9.84
C GLU A 48 16.11 -0.69 -9.83
N SER A 49 17.43 -0.70 -9.58
CA SER A 49 18.28 0.48 -9.59
C SER A 49 19.63 0.14 -10.20
N GLY A 50 19.97 0.78 -11.33
CA GLY A 50 21.24 0.55 -12.02
C GLY A 50 21.44 -0.88 -12.55
N GLY A 51 20.35 -1.61 -12.83
CA GLY A 51 20.39 -3.01 -13.29
C GLY A 51 20.53 -4.06 -12.18
N GLU A 52 20.46 -3.63 -10.91
CA GLU A 52 20.39 -4.51 -9.74
C GLU A 52 19.06 -4.34 -9.01
N TYR A 53 18.64 -5.37 -8.26
CA TYR A 53 17.51 -5.25 -7.34
C TYR A 53 17.99 -4.85 -5.96
N VAL A 54 17.33 -3.86 -5.35
CA VAL A 54 17.67 -3.34 -4.03
C VAL A 54 16.44 -3.26 -3.13
N LEU A 55 16.65 -3.52 -1.84
CA LEU A 55 15.69 -3.19 -0.79
C LEU A 55 15.86 -1.71 -0.45
N VAL A 56 14.86 -0.93 -0.79
CA VAL A 56 14.85 0.51 -0.51
C VAL A 56 14.25 0.73 0.87
N ASP A 57 15.05 1.26 1.79
CA ASP A 57 14.60 1.64 3.12
C ASP A 57 14.16 3.10 3.12
N CYS A 58 12.85 3.32 3.22
CA CYS A 58 12.22 4.63 3.28
C CYS A 58 11.85 5.06 4.72
N GLY A 59 12.06 4.21 5.74
CA GLY A 59 11.64 4.49 7.12
C GLY A 59 10.21 4.08 7.48
N ASP A 60 9.32 3.92 6.48
CA ASP A 60 7.89 3.69 6.68
C ASP A 60 7.47 2.20 6.55
N GLY A 61 8.44 1.29 6.63
CA GLY A 61 8.23 -0.13 6.38
C GLY A 61 8.49 -0.52 4.92
N ILE A 62 8.21 -1.78 4.58
CA ILE A 62 8.45 -2.36 3.24
C ILE A 62 7.21 -3.12 2.82
N GLU A 63 6.80 -2.94 1.56
CA GLU A 63 5.66 -3.67 1.00
C GLU A 63 5.95 -5.17 0.92
N THR A 64 4.97 -5.99 1.28
CA THR A 64 5.09 -7.46 1.23
C THR A 64 3.83 -8.12 0.67
N ILE A 65 4.02 -9.27 0.04
CA ILE A 65 2.95 -10.20 -0.33
C ILE A 65 3.16 -11.48 0.46
N GLU A 66 2.12 -11.94 1.14
CA GLU A 66 2.10 -13.26 1.75
C GLU A 66 1.02 -14.10 1.07
N LEU A 67 1.44 -15.18 0.42
CA LEU A 67 0.56 -16.09 -0.29
C LEU A 67 0.43 -17.40 0.49
N THR A 68 -0.81 -17.81 0.76
CA THR A 68 -1.16 -19.13 1.30
C THR A 68 -1.79 -20.00 0.21
N ALA A 69 -2.22 -21.21 0.56
CA ALA A 69 -2.92 -22.08 -0.38
C ALA A 69 -4.27 -21.51 -0.87
N ASP A 70 -4.89 -20.62 -0.10
CA ASP A 70 -6.28 -20.18 -0.28
C ASP A 70 -6.47 -18.66 -0.17
N SER A 71 -5.42 -17.91 0.17
CA SER A 71 -5.50 -16.47 0.37
C SER A 71 -4.23 -15.76 -0.08
N ILE A 72 -4.37 -14.48 -0.38
CA ILE A 72 -3.27 -13.57 -0.61
C ILE A 72 -3.44 -12.35 0.29
N LEU A 73 -2.36 -11.95 0.94
CA LEU A 73 -2.29 -10.78 1.79
C LEU A 73 -1.25 -9.82 1.22
N TYR A 74 -1.71 -8.67 0.75
CA TYR A 74 -0.87 -7.58 0.30
C TYR A 74 -0.75 -6.55 1.43
N LYS A 75 0.46 -6.38 1.96
CA LYS A 75 0.78 -5.34 2.95
C LYS A 75 1.50 -4.21 2.23
N GLY A 76 0.77 -3.15 1.92
CA GLY A 76 1.33 -1.89 1.47
C GLY A 76 1.95 -1.10 2.63
N ILE A 77 2.48 0.08 2.32
CA ILE A 77 3.05 0.99 3.34
C ILE A 77 1.94 1.58 4.22
N MET A 78 0.82 1.99 3.61
CA MET A 78 -0.30 2.65 4.30
C MET A 78 -1.51 1.73 4.54
N GLU A 79 -1.65 0.68 3.74
CA GLU A 79 -2.85 -0.16 3.74
C GLU A 79 -2.48 -1.64 3.63
N GLU A 80 -3.29 -2.49 4.25
CA GLU A 80 -3.18 -3.94 4.17
C GLU A 80 -4.49 -4.53 3.62
N THR A 81 -4.37 -5.36 2.59
CA THR A 81 -5.50 -5.95 1.87
C THR A 81 -5.36 -7.46 1.82
N GLY A 82 -6.31 -8.16 2.45
CA GLY A 82 -6.38 -9.63 2.45
C GLY A 82 -7.55 -10.13 1.60
N ASN A 83 -7.28 -11.05 0.68
CA ASN A 83 -8.28 -11.62 -0.23
C ASN A 83 -8.21 -13.14 -0.27
N LYS A 84 -9.37 -13.79 -0.47
CA LYS A 84 -9.42 -15.22 -0.81
C LYS A 84 -9.08 -15.42 -2.28
N ILE A 85 -8.37 -16.49 -2.57
CA ILE A 85 -8.09 -16.89 -3.96
C ILE A 85 -9.35 -17.55 -4.51
N ASP A 86 -9.86 -17.02 -5.61
CA ASP A 86 -10.98 -17.63 -6.34
C ASP A 86 -10.47 -18.79 -7.19
N HIS A 87 -9.49 -18.52 -8.06
CA HIS A 87 -8.86 -19.54 -8.88
C HIS A 87 -7.45 -19.14 -9.34
N LEU A 88 -6.72 -20.16 -9.80
CA LEU A 88 -5.38 -20.04 -10.37
C LEU A 88 -5.41 -20.41 -11.85
N ALA A 89 -4.73 -19.64 -12.68
CA ALA A 89 -4.49 -19.95 -14.08
C ALA A 89 -3.00 -19.86 -14.41
N SER A 90 -2.41 -20.95 -14.89
CA SER A 90 -1.00 -20.97 -15.31
C SER A 90 -0.90 -21.03 -16.84
N SER A 91 -0.05 -20.19 -17.41
CA SER A 91 0.24 -20.14 -18.85
C SER A 91 1.73 -19.88 -19.06
N GLY A 92 2.45 -20.88 -19.55
CA GLY A 92 3.90 -20.82 -19.72
C GLY A 92 4.61 -20.47 -18.40
N ASP A 93 5.34 -19.36 -18.41
CA ASP A 93 6.14 -18.87 -17.28
C ASP A 93 5.34 -17.92 -16.37
N THR A 94 4.01 -17.93 -16.48
CA THR A 94 3.14 -17.02 -15.75
C THR A 94 2.07 -17.80 -14.98
N THR A 95 1.83 -17.40 -13.74
CA THR A 95 0.67 -17.86 -12.95
C THR A 95 -0.13 -16.65 -12.48
N ALA A 96 -1.39 -16.59 -12.90
CA ALA A 96 -2.35 -15.59 -12.45
C ALA A 96 -3.16 -16.14 -11.26
N ILE A 97 -3.23 -15.33 -10.22
CA ILE A 97 -3.98 -15.56 -8.98
C ILE A 97 -5.16 -14.59 -9.00
N TYR A 98 -6.34 -15.10 -9.31
CA TYR A 98 -7.55 -14.31 -9.38
C TYR A 98 -8.22 -14.24 -8.00
N ILE A 99 -8.60 -13.05 -7.58
CA ILE A 99 -9.30 -12.81 -6.30
C ILE A 99 -10.81 -12.57 -6.49
N ASP A 100 -11.26 -12.58 -7.74
CA ASP A 100 -12.67 -12.54 -8.10
C ASP A 100 -12.96 -13.49 -9.28
N SER A 101 -14.21 -13.95 -9.34
CA SER A 101 -14.67 -14.87 -10.38
C SER A 101 -14.83 -14.22 -11.76
N ALA A 102 -14.87 -12.88 -11.83
CA ALA A 102 -15.00 -12.13 -13.08
C ALA A 102 -13.65 -11.97 -13.81
N GLY A 103 -12.53 -12.24 -13.12
CA GLY A 103 -11.18 -12.11 -13.63
C GLY A 103 -10.70 -10.66 -13.76
N THR A 104 -11.34 -9.70 -13.08
CA THR A 104 -10.99 -8.28 -13.20
C THR A 104 -9.84 -7.89 -12.27
N SER A 105 -9.67 -8.60 -11.16
CA SER A 105 -8.65 -8.36 -10.15
C SER A 105 -7.77 -9.59 -9.97
N TYR A 106 -6.45 -9.39 -10.03
CA TYR A 106 -5.50 -10.49 -9.96
C TYR A 106 -4.10 -10.05 -9.55
N TYR A 107 -3.34 -11.02 -9.08
CA TYR A 107 -1.89 -10.96 -8.91
C TYR A 107 -1.27 -11.97 -9.86
N LYS A 108 -0.56 -11.47 -10.87
CA LYS A 108 0.02 -12.31 -11.91
C LYS A 108 1.52 -12.37 -11.71
N PHE A 109 1.96 -13.52 -11.23
CA PHE A 109 3.35 -13.85 -11.05
C PHE A 109 3.98 -14.23 -12.39
N VAL A 110 5.08 -13.58 -12.73
CA VAL A 110 5.93 -13.88 -13.86
C VAL A 110 7.24 -14.45 -13.31
N ARG A 111 7.58 -15.64 -13.77
CA ARG A 111 8.64 -16.54 -13.26
C ARG A 111 9.82 -15.82 -12.59
N THR A 112 10.16 -16.32 -11.40
CA THR A 112 11.34 -15.94 -10.63
C THR A 112 12.64 -16.27 -11.36
N ASP A 113 13.59 -15.33 -11.35
CA ASP A 113 14.99 -15.66 -11.57
C ASP A 113 15.50 -16.48 -10.37
N LYS A 114 15.71 -17.78 -10.59
CA LYS A 114 16.10 -18.72 -9.53
C LYS A 114 17.44 -18.39 -8.86
N GLN A 115 18.29 -17.57 -9.47
CA GLN A 115 19.56 -17.17 -8.86
C GLN A 115 19.37 -16.02 -7.86
N SER A 116 18.53 -15.04 -8.19
CA SER A 116 18.27 -13.88 -7.33
C SER A 116 17.08 -14.05 -6.40
N GLY A 117 16.19 -15.01 -6.67
CA GLY A 117 14.91 -15.16 -5.95
C GLY A 117 13.92 -14.03 -6.25
N VAL A 118 14.23 -13.17 -7.23
CA VAL A 118 13.38 -12.04 -7.61
C VAL A 118 12.41 -12.45 -8.70
N SER A 119 11.16 -12.03 -8.54
CA SER A 119 10.06 -12.27 -9.47
C SER A 119 9.36 -10.97 -9.80
N LYS A 120 8.79 -10.93 -11.01
CA LYS A 120 7.95 -9.83 -11.47
C LYS A 120 6.49 -10.16 -11.18
N TRP A 121 5.77 -9.19 -10.65
CA TRP A 121 4.35 -9.27 -10.33
C TRP A 121 3.60 -8.17 -11.06
N LEU A 122 2.53 -8.57 -11.74
CA LEU A 122 1.57 -7.68 -12.38
C LEU A 122 0.29 -7.70 -11.54
N ILE A 123 -0.03 -6.57 -10.92
CA ILE A 123 -1.13 -6.44 -9.96
C ILE A 123 -2.23 -5.60 -10.61
N LYS A 124 -3.47 -6.10 -10.57
CA LYS A 124 -4.64 -5.38 -11.08
C LYS A 124 -5.78 -5.47 -10.09
N GLU A 125 -6.43 -4.35 -9.84
CA GLU A 125 -7.59 -4.25 -8.95
C GLU A 125 -8.78 -3.65 -9.72
N GLY A 126 -9.82 -4.47 -9.95
CA GLY A 126 -11.02 -4.07 -10.67
C GLY A 126 -10.74 -3.46 -12.05
N GLU A 127 -11.27 -2.27 -12.28
CA GLU A 127 -11.08 -1.51 -13.53
C GLU A 127 -9.81 -0.64 -13.54
N GLY A 128 -9.02 -0.68 -12.47
CA GLY A 128 -7.78 0.07 -12.35
C GLY A 128 -6.70 -0.36 -13.34
N PRO A 129 -5.62 0.43 -13.46
CA PRO A 129 -4.46 0.07 -14.26
C PRO A 129 -3.75 -1.18 -13.71
N GLU A 130 -3.14 -1.97 -14.59
CA GLU A 130 -2.21 -3.02 -14.17
C GLU A 130 -0.88 -2.37 -13.79
N VAL A 131 -0.39 -2.66 -12.59
CA VAL A 131 0.84 -2.10 -12.04
C VAL A 131 1.90 -3.19 -11.95
N GLU A 132 3.11 -2.86 -12.38
CA GLU A 132 4.27 -3.73 -12.31
C GLU A 132 5.08 -3.48 -11.04
N ARG A 133 5.46 -4.58 -10.38
CA ARG A 133 6.25 -4.61 -9.15
C ARG A 133 7.21 -5.79 -9.17
N PHE A 134 8.29 -5.70 -8.40
CA PHE A 134 9.26 -6.78 -8.24
C PHE A 134 9.33 -7.19 -6.78
N PHE A 135 9.39 -8.50 -6.54
CA PHE A 135 9.47 -9.04 -5.18
C PHE A 135 10.51 -10.15 -5.10
N VAL A 136 11.24 -10.18 -3.99
CA VAL A 136 12.16 -11.26 -3.64
C VAL A 136 11.50 -12.21 -2.64
N ASP A 137 11.71 -13.51 -2.82
CA ASP A 137 11.25 -14.50 -1.84
C ASP A 137 12.05 -14.42 -0.53
N LYS A 138 11.45 -14.92 0.55
CA LYS A 138 12.05 -14.91 1.89
C LYS A 138 13.42 -15.60 1.97
N ALA A 139 13.67 -16.64 1.18
CA ALA A 139 14.93 -17.39 1.24
C ALA A 139 16.10 -16.58 0.64
N HIS A 140 15.82 -15.75 -0.36
CA HIS A 140 16.82 -14.91 -1.03
C HIS A 140 16.85 -13.47 -0.52
N LEU A 141 15.93 -13.05 0.35
CA LEU A 141 15.88 -11.69 0.90
C LEU A 141 17.23 -11.20 1.47
N ALA A 142 18.00 -12.08 2.10
CA ALA A 142 19.30 -11.74 2.68
C ALA A 142 20.41 -11.47 1.64
N THR A 143 20.23 -11.90 0.39
CA THR A 143 21.19 -11.65 -0.70
C THR A 143 20.98 -10.29 -1.36
N ILE A 144 19.79 -9.69 -1.19
CA ILE A 144 19.46 -8.40 -1.77
C ILE A 144 20.13 -7.28 -0.97
N ARG A 145 20.83 -6.41 -1.69
CA ARG A 145 21.48 -5.24 -1.09
C ARG A 145 20.42 -4.28 -0.56
N LYS A 146 20.64 -3.79 0.66
CA LYS A 146 19.85 -2.69 1.22
C LYS A 146 20.45 -1.35 0.81
N SER A 147 19.60 -0.41 0.44
CA SER A 147 19.99 0.98 0.19
C SER A 147 19.01 1.90 0.89
N LYS A 148 19.53 2.97 1.50
CA LYS A 148 18.69 4.06 1.97
C LYS A 148 17.99 4.68 0.75
N GLY A 149 16.67 4.78 0.79
CA GLY A 149 15.91 5.35 -0.31
C GLY A 149 16.22 6.83 -0.49
N THR A 150 16.25 7.24 -1.75
CA THR A 150 16.18 8.66 -2.09
C THR A 150 14.72 9.09 -2.12
N ALA A 151 14.47 10.40 -2.13
CA ALA A 151 13.09 10.87 -2.14
C ALA A 151 12.33 10.32 -3.37
N SER A 152 12.94 10.37 -4.56
CA SER A 152 12.37 9.78 -5.77
C SER A 152 12.06 8.28 -5.66
N ASP A 153 12.86 7.54 -4.87
CA ASP A 153 12.60 6.13 -4.61
C ASP A 153 11.47 5.92 -3.61
N CYS A 154 11.24 6.86 -2.69
CA CYS A 154 10.23 6.75 -1.65
C CYS A 154 8.91 7.43 -2.02
N GLY A 155 8.74 7.84 -3.29
CA GLY A 155 7.55 8.58 -3.72
C GLY A 155 7.45 10.00 -3.14
N THR A 156 8.49 10.44 -2.42
CA THR A 156 8.65 11.82 -1.97
C THR A 156 9.34 12.57 -3.10
N ASN A 157 8.65 13.47 -3.80
CA ASN A 157 9.39 14.37 -4.70
C ASN A 157 10.49 15.05 -3.87
N THR A 158 11.71 15.21 -4.41
CA THR A 158 12.83 15.86 -3.70
C THR A 158 12.59 17.35 -3.37
N ASP A 159 11.38 17.85 -3.62
CA ASP A 159 10.86 19.17 -3.21
C ASP A 159 9.70 19.07 -2.19
N ASP A 160 9.27 17.87 -1.82
CA ASP A 160 8.39 17.62 -0.67
C ASP A 160 9.31 17.28 0.53
N PRO A 161 9.55 18.20 1.47
CA PRO A 161 9.79 17.75 2.84
C PRO A 161 8.68 16.74 3.17
N ALA A 162 9.01 15.63 3.83
CA ALA A 162 8.04 14.59 4.23
C ALA A 162 6.71 15.26 4.57
N ASP A 163 5.58 14.75 4.06
CA ASP A 163 4.27 15.44 4.05
C ASP A 163 3.89 16.06 5.42
N ASP A 164 4.47 15.52 6.49
CA ASP A 164 4.38 15.99 7.86
C ASP A 164 5.50 16.95 8.30
N SER A 165 6.19 17.69 7.42
CA SER A 165 7.25 18.61 7.81
C SER A 165 7.29 19.90 7.00
N PHE A 166 7.49 21.02 7.69
CA PHE A 166 7.39 22.36 7.12
C PHE A 166 8.56 23.24 7.56
N ILE A 167 9.21 23.89 6.61
CA ILE A 167 10.35 24.78 6.88
C ILE A 167 9.84 26.21 7.10
N ILE A 168 10.11 26.77 8.27
CA ILE A 168 9.68 28.12 8.66
C ILE A 168 10.88 29.06 8.63
N GLY A 169 10.72 30.23 8.02
CA GLY A 169 11.69 31.33 8.08
C GLY A 169 13.05 30.97 7.48
N ASN A 170 13.19 31.05 6.15
CA ASN A 170 14.45 30.81 5.42
C ASN A 170 15.30 29.63 5.96
N SER A 171 14.68 28.53 6.37
CA SER A 171 15.36 27.34 6.95
C SER A 171 15.91 27.50 8.37
N SER A 172 15.33 28.39 9.18
CA SER A 172 15.73 28.55 10.59
C SER A 172 15.08 27.52 11.52
N LEU A 173 13.83 27.13 11.24
CA LEU A 173 13.05 26.17 12.01
C LEU A 173 12.40 25.14 11.09
N SER A 174 12.24 23.93 11.61
CA SER A 174 11.46 22.86 10.97
C SER A 174 10.33 22.44 11.90
N ALA A 175 9.09 22.53 11.43
CA ALA A 175 7.94 21.92 12.09
C ALA A 175 7.71 20.51 11.56
N SER A 176 7.17 19.61 12.38
CA SER A 176 6.64 18.34 11.93
C SER A 176 5.40 17.90 12.70
N ILE A 177 4.58 17.03 12.10
CA ILE A 177 3.49 16.34 12.79
C ILE A 177 3.90 14.90 13.07
N GLU A 178 3.74 14.47 14.31
CA GLU A 178 4.03 13.12 14.78
C GLU A 178 2.72 12.50 15.31
N GLY A 179 2.41 11.28 14.90
CA GLY A 179 1.20 10.56 15.37
C GLY A 179 -0.14 11.21 14.98
N GLY A 180 -0.13 12.14 14.01
CA GLY A 180 -1.32 12.83 13.50
C GLY A 180 -1.89 13.93 14.42
N ASN A 181 -1.37 14.12 15.63
CA ASN A 181 -1.89 15.12 16.58
C ASN A 181 -0.80 15.82 17.43
N CYS A 182 0.46 15.45 17.28
CA CYS A 182 1.58 16.08 17.96
C CYS A 182 2.38 16.97 17.02
N ILE A 183 2.51 18.25 17.38
CA ILE A 183 3.30 19.23 16.66
C ILE A 183 4.67 19.29 17.31
N SER A 184 5.73 19.10 16.53
CA SER A 184 7.12 19.31 16.95
C SER A 184 7.74 20.45 16.15
N ILE A 185 8.52 21.32 16.77
CA ILE A 185 9.28 22.37 16.09
C ILE A 185 10.71 22.32 16.59
N LYS A 186 11.64 22.13 15.67
CA LYS A 186 13.07 21.99 15.94
C LYS A 186 13.85 23.10 15.25
N ASP A 187 14.97 23.49 15.82
CA ASP A 187 15.93 24.38 15.16
C ASP A 187 16.74 23.61 14.10
N LYS A 188 17.51 24.32 13.28
CA LYS A 188 18.41 23.73 12.28
C LYS A 188 19.45 22.72 12.83
N ASN A 189 19.71 22.73 14.14
CA ASN A 189 20.63 21.79 14.79
C ASN A 189 19.88 20.57 15.34
N GLY A 190 18.56 20.49 15.15
CA GLY A 190 17.70 19.43 15.68
C GLY A 190 17.25 19.64 17.13
N ASN A 191 17.53 20.79 17.75
CA ASN A 191 17.10 21.05 19.12
C ASN A 191 15.62 21.41 19.17
N MET A 192 14.86 20.73 20.04
CA MET A 192 13.45 21.00 20.25
C MET A 192 13.23 22.43 20.76
N GLN A 193 12.40 23.20 20.06
CA GLN A 193 11.99 24.57 20.42
C GLN A 193 10.55 24.61 20.94
N PHE A 194 9.71 23.73 20.42
CA PHE A 194 8.31 23.62 20.81
C PHE A 194 7.82 22.19 20.54
N GLU A 195 7.01 21.66 21.44
CA GLU A 195 6.34 20.40 21.27
C GLU A 195 4.96 20.49 21.94
N ARG A 196 3.93 20.00 21.25
CA ARG A 196 2.59 19.89 21.82
C ARG A 196 1.77 18.82 21.12
N CYS A 197 1.14 17.96 21.92
CA CYS A 197 0.10 17.07 21.45
C CYS A 197 -1.29 17.61 21.82
N LEU A 198 -2.24 17.43 20.91
CA LEU A 198 -3.66 17.69 21.17
C LEU A 198 -4.35 16.44 21.74
N GLU A 199 -5.53 16.65 22.32
CA GLU A 199 -6.34 15.55 22.86
C GLU A 199 -6.78 14.57 21.76
N GLU A 200 -7.07 13.34 22.17
CA GLU A 200 -7.52 12.26 21.27
C GLU A 200 -8.76 12.69 20.46
N GLY A 201 -8.79 12.32 19.18
CA GLY A 201 -9.84 12.71 18.24
C GLY A 201 -9.57 14.03 17.50
N ASN A 202 -8.54 14.80 17.89
CA ASN A 202 -8.04 15.91 17.08
C ASN A 202 -6.95 15.41 16.13
N ILE A 203 -7.01 15.85 14.88
CA ILE A 203 -5.96 15.64 13.87
C ILE A 203 -5.37 17.00 13.52
N VAL A 204 -4.06 17.04 13.29
CA VAL A 204 -3.33 18.24 12.88
C VAL A 204 -2.58 17.96 11.59
N GLU A 205 -2.67 18.88 10.64
CA GLU A 205 -1.93 18.83 9.39
C GLU A 205 -1.16 20.13 9.15
N LEU A 206 -0.03 20.02 8.44
CA LEU A 206 0.72 21.15 7.94
C LEU A 206 0.22 21.51 6.55
N ARG A 207 -0.24 22.75 6.36
CA ARG A 207 -0.67 23.19 5.02
C ARG A 207 0.54 23.54 4.18
N LYS A 208 0.52 23.16 2.89
CA LYS A 208 1.60 23.41 1.92
C LYS A 208 1.62 24.87 1.42
N VAL A 209 1.85 25.82 2.32
CA VAL A 209 1.89 27.26 2.02
C VAL A 209 3.23 27.85 2.44
N LYS A 210 3.99 28.43 1.50
CA LYS A 210 5.28 29.07 1.82
C LYS A 210 5.09 30.36 2.62
N GLY A 211 5.85 30.53 3.70
CA GLY A 211 5.89 31.78 4.45
C GLY A 211 6.68 31.72 5.76
N ASP A 212 6.76 32.87 6.43
CA ASP A 212 7.41 33.03 7.74
C ASP A 212 6.40 32.82 8.89
N PHE A 213 5.60 31.76 8.77
CA PHE A 213 4.59 31.35 9.74
C PHE A 213 4.47 29.83 9.75
N LEU A 214 3.79 29.29 10.75
CA LEU A 214 3.45 27.88 10.88
C LEU A 214 1.99 27.69 10.44
N PRO A 215 1.74 27.18 9.22
CA PRO A 215 0.39 27.00 8.71
C PRO A 215 -0.18 25.64 9.14
N LEU A 216 -1.16 25.67 10.04
CA LEU A 216 -1.80 24.46 10.54
C LEU A 216 -3.25 24.38 10.10
N THR A 217 -3.71 23.14 9.92
CA THR A 217 -5.13 22.77 9.90
C THR A 217 -5.38 21.84 11.08
N PHE A 218 -6.38 22.15 11.89
CA PHE A 218 -6.87 21.29 12.96
C PHE A 218 -8.19 20.67 12.50
N MET A 219 -8.41 19.39 12.77
CA MET A 219 -9.65 18.69 12.43
C MET A 219 -10.20 17.97 13.65
N ASN A 220 -11.51 18.04 13.83
CA ASN A 220 -12.23 17.31 14.88
C ASN A 220 -13.63 16.95 14.35
N GLY A 221 -13.83 15.67 14.03
CA GLY A 221 -15.08 15.18 13.45
C GLY A 221 -15.45 15.91 12.14
N PRO A 222 -16.67 16.48 12.00
CA PRO A 222 -17.11 17.17 10.79
C PRO A 222 -16.63 18.63 10.70
N TYR A 223 -15.67 19.03 11.53
CA TYR A 223 -15.18 20.41 11.60
C TYR A 223 -13.68 20.48 11.38
N SER A 224 -13.23 21.58 10.78
CA SER A 224 -11.81 21.92 10.70
C SER A 224 -11.54 23.41 10.89
N MET A 225 -10.29 23.73 11.24
CA MET A 225 -9.81 25.09 11.46
C MET A 225 -8.46 25.31 10.82
N ASP A 226 -8.37 26.29 9.93
CA ASP A 226 -7.10 26.78 9.41
C ASP A 226 -6.61 27.96 10.25
N ALA A 227 -5.34 27.91 10.62
CA ALA A 227 -4.65 28.94 11.38
C ALA A 227 -3.21 29.11 10.92
N ASP A 228 -2.80 30.36 10.68
CA ASP A 228 -1.41 30.72 10.40
C ASP A 228 -0.79 31.29 11.68
N PHE A 229 0.10 30.52 12.33
CA PHE A 229 0.74 30.94 13.56
C PHE A 229 2.05 31.66 13.29
N ILE A 230 2.19 32.87 13.83
CA ILE A 230 3.40 33.68 13.73
C ILE A 230 4.13 33.63 15.07
N LEU A 231 5.46 33.49 15.04
CA LEU A 231 6.27 33.53 16.25
C LEU A 231 6.41 34.98 16.74
N ILE A 232 5.77 35.29 17.87
CA ILE A 232 5.84 36.59 18.55
C ILE A 232 6.52 36.38 19.90
N GLY A 233 7.78 36.82 20.00
CA GLY A 233 8.61 36.55 21.17
C GLY A 233 8.93 35.06 21.28
N LYS A 234 8.31 34.36 22.23
CA LYS A 234 8.42 32.90 22.42
C LYS A 234 7.13 32.14 22.16
N ASN A 235 6.08 32.83 21.71
CA ASN A 235 4.75 32.25 21.55
C ASN A 235 4.36 32.24 20.08
N TRP A 236 3.79 31.13 19.64
CA TRP A 236 3.16 30.99 18.33
C TRP A 236 1.72 31.48 18.44
N ILE A 237 1.38 32.55 17.71
CA ILE A 237 0.07 33.22 17.81
C ILE A 237 -0.55 33.33 16.42
N ALA A 238 -1.78 32.84 16.28
CA ALA A 238 -2.64 33.12 15.14
C ALA A 238 -3.48 34.37 15.43
N LYS A 239 -3.66 35.22 14.42
CA LYS A 239 -4.48 36.46 14.49
C LYS A 239 -5.85 36.30 13.84
N SER A 240 -6.01 35.25 13.06
CA SER A 240 -7.27 34.89 12.42
C SER A 240 -7.36 33.37 12.37
N ILE A 241 -8.58 32.88 12.47
CA ILE A 241 -8.91 31.47 12.32
C ILE A 241 -10.01 31.39 11.27
N THR A 242 -9.85 30.45 10.34
CA THR A 242 -10.92 30.07 9.41
C THR A 242 -11.49 28.74 9.84
N PHE A 243 -12.75 28.74 10.22
CA PHE A 243 -13.51 27.56 10.61
C PHE A 243 -14.30 27.01 9.41
N TYR A 244 -14.31 25.69 9.28
CA TYR A 244 -15.07 24.97 8.26
C TYR A 244 -15.99 23.96 8.95
N LYS A 245 -17.23 23.93 8.48
CA LYS A 245 -18.18 22.87 8.78
C LYS A 245 -18.42 22.07 7.51
N HIS A 246 -18.01 20.81 7.52
CA HIS A 246 -18.13 19.89 6.39
C HIS A 246 -19.56 19.35 6.35
N THR A 247 -20.28 19.63 5.25
CA THR A 247 -21.65 19.13 5.03
C THR A 247 -21.73 18.36 3.71
N PRO A 248 -22.72 17.48 3.53
CA PRO A 248 -22.92 16.78 2.25
C PRO A 248 -23.05 17.72 1.04
N GLU A 249 -23.54 18.95 1.26
CA GLU A 249 -23.71 19.98 0.25
C GLU A 249 -22.45 20.83 -0.01
N GLY A 250 -21.38 20.60 0.76
CA GLY A 250 -20.09 21.31 0.68
C GLY A 250 -19.68 21.97 2.00
N ASP A 251 -18.55 22.66 1.97
CA ASP A 251 -17.98 23.27 3.17
C ASP A 251 -18.55 24.66 3.45
N LEU A 252 -19.08 24.84 4.65
CA LEU A 252 -19.45 26.16 5.16
C LEU A 252 -18.25 26.79 5.85
N LYS A 253 -17.71 27.85 5.23
CA LYS A 253 -16.52 28.57 5.70
C LYS A 253 -16.87 29.86 6.44
N THR A 254 -16.28 30.08 7.60
CA THR A 254 -16.34 31.35 8.35
C THR A 254 -14.96 31.74 8.86
N THR A 255 -14.55 32.99 8.68
CA THR A 255 -13.27 33.51 9.21
C THR A 255 -13.55 34.57 10.27
N LYS A 256 -12.86 34.48 11.41
CA LYS A 256 -12.91 35.50 12.48
C LYS A 256 -11.49 35.95 12.84
N GLU A 257 -11.35 37.24 13.11
CA GLU A 257 -10.13 37.79 13.73
C GLU A 257 -10.16 37.47 15.22
N ILE A 258 -9.17 36.69 15.65
CA ILE A 258 -9.05 36.23 17.02
C ILE A 258 -7.60 35.87 17.31
N ASP A 259 -7.12 36.31 18.47
CA ASP A 259 -5.81 35.94 18.98
C ASP A 259 -5.89 34.54 19.62
N VAL A 260 -5.18 33.58 19.03
CA VAL A 260 -5.09 32.21 19.54
C VAL A 260 -3.64 31.79 19.68
N SER A 261 -3.26 31.39 20.89
CA SER A 261 -1.93 30.83 21.20
C SER A 261 -1.89 29.36 20.83
N LEU A 262 -0.88 28.92 20.08
CA LEU A 262 -0.71 27.49 19.78
C LEU A 262 -0.45 26.66 21.04
N LYS A 263 0.12 27.26 22.08
CA LYS A 263 0.38 26.59 23.36
C LYS A 263 -0.90 26.31 24.15
N ASP A 264 -1.91 27.15 23.96
CA ASP A 264 -3.17 27.09 24.71
C ASP A 264 -4.38 26.80 23.81
N PHE A 265 -4.14 26.51 22.53
CA PHE A 265 -5.15 26.07 21.57
C PHE A 265 -5.93 24.88 22.10
N ASP A 266 -7.25 24.96 22.02
CA ASP A 266 -8.20 23.91 22.29
C ASP A 266 -9.29 23.99 21.23
N PHE A 267 -9.58 22.89 20.53
CA PHE A 267 -10.46 22.93 19.38
C PHE A 267 -11.88 23.33 19.79
N GLY A 268 -12.42 22.73 20.86
CA GLY A 268 -13.78 23.03 21.33
C GLY A 268 -13.94 24.49 21.74
N SER A 269 -13.04 24.99 22.58
CA SER A 269 -13.05 26.36 23.08
C SER A 269 -12.90 27.41 21.96
N VAL A 270 -12.22 27.09 20.87
CA VAL A 270 -12.13 27.96 19.69
C VAL A 270 -13.40 27.84 18.84
N ALA A 271 -13.95 26.64 18.66
CA ALA A 271 -15.16 26.38 17.86
C ALA A 271 -16.39 27.09 18.42
N GLU A 272 -16.56 27.14 19.74
CA GLU A 272 -17.64 27.87 20.41
C GLU A 272 -17.69 29.36 20.03
N LYS A 273 -16.57 29.93 19.58
CA LYS A 273 -16.50 31.32 19.15
C LYS A 273 -16.98 31.52 17.72
N PHE A 274 -17.29 30.46 16.97
CA PHE A 274 -17.82 30.47 15.61
C PHE A 274 -19.31 30.15 15.52
N GLU A 275 -19.90 29.62 16.60
CA GLU A 275 -21.35 29.53 16.82
C GLU A 275 -21.98 30.91 17.04
#